data_AF-A0A223B1G2-F1
#
_entry.id   AF-A0A223B1G2-F1
#
_cell.length_a   1.000
_cell.length_b   1.000
_cell.length_c   1.000
_cell.angle_alpha   90.00
_cell.angle_beta   90.00
_cell.angle_gamma   90.00
#
_symmetry.space_group_name_H-M   'P 1'
#
loop_
_entity.id
_entity.type
_entity.pdbx_description
1 polymer ?
#
loop_
_entity_poly.entity_id
_entity_poly.type
_entity_poly.pdbx_seq_one_letter_code
_entity_poly.pdbx_strand_id
1 'polypeptide(L)'
;MDNVKVLRPLHNNTLNELLFVISAWKNGIEDKGYARHWSIAKEVKIQLPTKNSKIDFLFMEYFVAELEAYLTITGLKDYELTDEEKEVLETFSGIQWKEHRMGDLLDRVKTNKLAYKAKDLPKEPSKEYVLPALTSSFMNQGLNYYVPKSGATVLKNVVSLPSNSDVYRAYYQLRDFTVLSDSYAIESKDSVAGFTPNAYLFSVSCINKVTDLPIYSYKNKLGGWNIVKNKLIQLPIDSSNKIDFEYMKVFTQAIKKLVIKDVVLYADEKISVAKEVVNTKQKYERINEDGLSNAAEDSKAYY
;
A
#
# COMPACT_ATOMS: atom_id res chain seq x y z
N MET A 1 -29.52 -17.27 -24.99
CA MET A 1 -28.96 -16.35 -23.97
C MET A 1 -28.73 -17.20 -22.74
N ASP A 2 -27.67 -18.00 -22.76
CA ASP A 2 -27.67 -19.20 -21.94
C ASP A 2 -26.70 -19.02 -20.77
N ASN A 3 -27.25 -19.06 -19.55
CA ASN A 3 -26.58 -19.16 -18.24
C ASN A 3 -26.14 -17.89 -17.49
N VAL A 4 -26.69 -16.70 -17.78
CA VAL A 4 -26.50 -15.55 -16.87
C VAL A 4 -27.32 -15.75 -15.59
N LYS A 5 -26.69 -15.71 -14.41
CA LYS A 5 -27.34 -15.74 -13.10
C LYS A 5 -27.34 -14.34 -12.50
N VAL A 6 -28.52 -13.83 -12.18
CA VAL A 6 -28.69 -12.56 -11.47
C VAL A 6 -28.90 -12.88 -9.99
N LEU A 7 -28.04 -12.32 -9.14
CA LEU A 7 -28.12 -12.53 -7.69
C LEU A 7 -28.61 -11.25 -7.02
N ARG A 8 -29.43 -11.42 -5.98
CA ARG A 8 -29.88 -10.33 -5.12
C ARG A 8 -29.31 -10.55 -3.72
N PRO A 9 -28.71 -9.53 -3.10
CA PRO A 9 -28.27 -9.64 -1.72
C PRO A 9 -29.47 -9.87 -0.79
N LEU A 10 -29.26 -10.70 0.23
CA LEU A 10 -30.28 -10.95 1.27
C LEU A 10 -30.38 -9.77 2.26
N HIS A 11 -29.35 -8.93 2.33
CA HIS A 11 -29.33 -7.70 3.11
C HIS A 11 -29.48 -6.49 2.20
N ASN A 12 -30.03 -5.41 2.74
CA ASN A 12 -30.05 -4.13 2.05
C ASN A 12 -28.66 -3.52 2.13
N ASN A 13 -27.82 -3.82 1.15
CA ASN A 13 -26.44 -3.39 1.10
C ASN A 13 -26.27 -2.12 0.27
N THR A 14 -25.32 -1.28 0.66
CA THR A 14 -24.84 -0.20 -0.20
C THR A 14 -24.09 -0.77 -1.40
N LEU A 15 -23.83 0.07 -2.41
CA LEU A 15 -23.01 -0.34 -3.54
C LEU A 15 -21.58 -0.71 -3.11
N ASN A 16 -20.98 0.05 -2.18
CA ASN A 16 -19.60 -0.19 -1.73
C ASN A 16 -19.48 -1.50 -0.94
N GLU A 17 -20.48 -1.83 -0.11
CA GLU A 17 -20.57 -3.11 0.57
C GLU A 17 -20.67 -4.28 -0.42
N LEU A 18 -21.52 -4.16 -1.45
CA LEU A 18 -21.65 -5.20 -2.49
C LEU A 18 -20.36 -5.39 -3.27
N LEU A 19 -19.67 -4.31 -3.64
CA LEU A 19 -18.40 -4.38 -4.34
C LEU A 19 -17.33 -5.08 -3.51
N PHE A 20 -17.23 -4.77 -2.22
CA PHE A 20 -16.32 -5.46 -1.32
C PHE A 20 -16.60 -6.97 -1.30
N VAL A 21 -17.87 -7.35 -1.13
CA VAL A 21 -18.31 -8.75 -1.10
C VAL A 21 -18.02 -9.45 -2.43
N ILE A 22 -18.31 -8.82 -3.56
CA ILE A 22 -18.06 -9.38 -4.90
C ILE A 22 -16.56 -9.58 -5.13
N SER A 23 -15.71 -8.66 -4.72
CA SER A 23 -14.25 -8.82 -4.82
C SER A 23 -13.72 -9.96 -3.97
N ALA A 24 -14.16 -10.05 -2.72
CA ALA A 24 -13.82 -11.17 -1.83
C ALA A 24 -14.29 -12.51 -2.42
N TRP A 25 -15.44 -12.50 -3.09
CA TRP A 25 -16.02 -13.68 -3.73
C TRP A 25 -15.32 -14.08 -5.01
N LYS A 26 -15.04 -13.14 -5.93
CA LYS A 26 -14.26 -13.38 -7.15
C LYS A 26 -12.90 -14.00 -6.82
N ASN A 27 -12.19 -13.48 -5.81
CA ASN A 27 -10.90 -14.01 -5.37
C ASN A 27 -10.97 -15.46 -4.83
N GLY A 28 -12.14 -15.88 -4.34
CA GLY A 28 -12.34 -17.25 -3.86
C GLY A 28 -12.78 -18.23 -4.95
N ILE A 29 -13.12 -17.75 -6.16
CA ILE A 29 -13.54 -18.60 -7.28
C ILE A 29 -12.28 -19.04 -8.04
N GLU A 30 -12.03 -20.35 -8.07
CA GLU A 30 -10.96 -20.94 -8.87
C GLU A 30 -11.21 -20.69 -10.37
N ASP A 31 -10.20 -20.18 -11.08
CA ASP A 31 -10.29 -19.99 -12.53
C ASP A 31 -10.13 -21.33 -13.26
N LYS A 32 -11.22 -21.80 -13.88
CA LYS A 32 -11.26 -23.03 -14.68
C LYS A 32 -11.66 -22.78 -16.13
N GLY A 33 -11.51 -21.54 -16.63
CA GLY A 33 -12.00 -21.17 -17.96
C GLY A 33 -13.51 -21.43 -18.11
N TYR A 34 -13.96 -21.93 -19.26
CA TYR A 34 -15.39 -22.13 -19.58
C TYR A 34 -16.16 -23.19 -18.74
N ALA A 35 -15.52 -23.85 -17.77
CA ALA A 35 -16.15 -24.88 -16.95
C ALA A 35 -17.06 -24.29 -15.85
N ARG A 36 -18.38 -24.35 -16.09
CA ARG A 36 -19.53 -24.14 -15.16
C ARG A 36 -19.21 -23.42 -13.82
N HIS A 37 -18.96 -22.11 -13.90
CA HIS A 37 -18.64 -21.26 -12.75
C HIS A 37 -19.67 -21.28 -11.61
N TRP A 38 -20.97 -21.44 -11.88
CA TRP A 38 -21.98 -21.29 -10.84
C TRP A 38 -21.96 -22.37 -9.76
N SER A 39 -21.77 -23.65 -10.12
CA SER A 39 -21.72 -24.75 -9.14
C SER A 39 -20.53 -24.64 -8.19
N ILE A 40 -19.46 -23.98 -8.64
CA ILE A 40 -18.27 -23.70 -7.84
C ILE A 40 -18.51 -22.43 -7.03
N ALA A 41 -18.86 -21.33 -7.70
CA ALA A 41 -19.03 -20.01 -7.10
C ALA A 41 -20.04 -20.00 -5.96
N LYS A 42 -21.17 -20.71 -6.07
CA LYS A 42 -22.20 -20.75 -5.00
C LYS A 42 -21.72 -21.38 -3.68
N GLU A 43 -20.67 -22.22 -3.73
CA GLU A 43 -20.13 -22.93 -2.57
C GLU A 43 -18.86 -22.25 -2.01
N VAL A 44 -18.35 -21.20 -2.69
CA VAL A 44 -17.15 -20.48 -2.26
C VAL A 44 -17.41 -19.82 -0.91
N LYS A 45 -16.58 -20.15 0.06
CA LYS A 45 -16.55 -19.46 1.35
C LYS A 45 -15.63 -18.26 1.25
N ILE A 46 -16.17 -17.09 1.57
CA ILE A 46 -15.44 -15.84 1.60
C ILE A 46 -15.18 -15.41 3.04
N GLN A 47 -14.06 -14.73 3.26
CA GLN A 47 -13.81 -14.05 4.52
C GLN A 47 -14.22 -12.59 4.39
N LEU A 48 -15.04 -12.14 5.33
CA LEU A 48 -15.48 -10.75 5.42
C LEU A 48 -15.04 -10.15 6.76
N PRO A 49 -14.77 -8.83 6.82
CA PRO A 49 -14.50 -8.12 8.05
C PRO A 49 -15.63 -8.31 9.06
N THR A 50 -15.27 -8.48 10.33
CA THR A 50 -16.23 -8.62 11.41
C THR A 50 -15.92 -7.70 12.58
N LYS A 51 -16.97 -7.20 13.22
CA LYS A 51 -16.92 -6.42 14.45
C LYS A 51 -17.94 -6.98 15.41
N ASN A 52 -17.49 -7.35 16.62
CA ASN A 52 -18.31 -8.04 17.62
C ASN A 52 -18.98 -9.31 17.04
N SER A 53 -18.22 -10.11 16.28
CA SER A 53 -18.66 -11.36 15.64
C SER A 53 -19.80 -11.22 14.61
N LYS A 54 -20.10 -10.00 14.16
CA LYS A 54 -21.02 -9.72 13.04
C LYS A 54 -20.25 -9.12 11.88
N ILE A 55 -20.76 -9.29 10.66
CA ILE A 55 -20.17 -8.66 9.46
C ILE A 55 -20.13 -7.14 9.65
N ASP A 56 -18.97 -6.54 9.44
CA ASP A 56 -18.76 -5.10 9.57
C ASP A 56 -18.95 -4.40 8.22
N PHE A 57 -20.21 -4.17 7.86
CA PHE A 57 -20.59 -3.48 6.63
C PHE A 57 -20.12 -2.02 6.61
N LEU A 58 -20.10 -1.34 7.76
CA LEU A 58 -19.60 0.03 7.87
C LEU A 58 -18.11 0.10 7.52
N PHE A 59 -17.32 -0.87 7.98
CA PHE A 59 -15.92 -0.95 7.56
C PHE A 59 -15.80 -1.09 6.04
N MET A 60 -16.59 -1.97 5.40
CA MET A 60 -16.53 -2.14 3.94
C MET A 60 -16.88 -0.85 3.20
N GLU A 61 -17.93 -0.15 3.63
CA GLU A 61 -18.33 1.15 3.07
C GLU A 61 -17.18 2.16 3.13
N TYR A 62 -16.63 2.39 4.33
CA TYR A 62 -15.56 3.38 4.52
C TYR A 62 -14.27 2.98 3.83
N PHE A 63 -13.87 1.71 3.90
CA PHE A 63 -12.64 1.22 3.28
C PHE A 63 -12.62 1.49 1.78
N VAL A 64 -13.73 1.17 1.10
CA VAL A 64 -13.83 1.34 -0.34
C VAL A 64 -13.93 2.83 -0.73
N ALA A 65 -14.55 3.67 0.10
CA ALA A 65 -14.58 5.13 -0.11
C ALA A 65 -13.21 5.79 0.11
N GLU A 66 -12.50 5.43 1.18
CA GLU A 66 -11.18 5.97 1.52
C GLU A 66 -10.12 5.60 0.48
N LEU A 67 -10.20 4.40 -0.10
CA LEU A 67 -9.27 3.95 -1.14
C LEU A 67 -9.25 4.90 -2.35
N GLU A 68 -10.41 5.34 -2.83
CA GLU A 68 -10.51 6.26 -3.98
C GLU A 68 -9.92 7.64 -3.67
N ALA A 69 -10.24 8.17 -2.49
CA ALA A 69 -9.69 9.43 -2.02
C ALA A 69 -8.16 9.33 -1.90
N TYR A 70 -7.66 8.22 -1.36
CA TYR A 70 -6.24 7.96 -1.21
C TYR A 70 -5.52 7.92 -2.55
N LEU A 71 -5.98 7.12 -3.52
CA LEU A 71 -5.37 7.04 -4.86
C LEU A 71 -5.31 8.40 -5.55
N THR A 72 -6.36 9.22 -5.38
CA THR A 72 -6.43 10.57 -5.96
C THR A 72 -5.45 11.53 -5.30
N ILE A 73 -5.46 11.64 -3.96
CA ILE A 73 -4.63 12.58 -3.20
C ILE A 73 -3.14 12.23 -3.30
N THR A 74 -2.82 10.94 -3.41
CA THR A 74 -1.42 10.47 -3.52
C THR A 74 -0.89 10.48 -4.95
N GLY A 75 -1.71 10.80 -5.95
CA GLY A 75 -1.31 10.74 -7.36
C GLY A 75 -1.07 9.32 -7.89
N LEU A 76 -1.56 8.31 -7.18
CA LEU A 76 -1.36 6.88 -7.51
C LEU A 76 -2.33 6.37 -8.60
N LYS A 77 -3.23 7.21 -9.09
CA LYS A 77 -4.14 6.87 -10.20
C LYS A 77 -3.43 6.67 -11.54
N ASP A 78 -2.33 7.38 -11.77
CA ASP A 78 -1.57 7.20 -13.00
C ASP A 78 -0.74 5.91 -12.91
N TYR A 79 -1.21 4.87 -13.60
CA TYR A 79 -0.51 3.59 -13.76
C TYR A 79 0.03 3.39 -15.18
N GLU A 80 -0.16 4.34 -16.09
CA GLU A 80 0.29 4.21 -17.48
C GLU A 80 1.80 4.42 -17.55
N LEU A 81 2.52 3.44 -18.09
CA LEU A 81 3.97 3.54 -18.21
C LEU A 81 4.34 4.51 -19.35
N THR A 82 5.23 5.46 -19.06
CA THR A 82 5.90 6.25 -20.08
C THR A 82 6.85 5.38 -20.90
N ASP A 83 7.31 5.88 -22.05
CA ASP A 83 8.25 5.13 -22.89
C ASP A 83 9.59 4.92 -22.17
N GLU A 84 10.05 5.91 -21.40
CA GLU A 84 11.22 5.79 -20.52
C GLU A 84 11.02 4.71 -19.44
N GLU A 85 9.84 4.66 -18.81
CA GLU A 85 9.51 3.64 -17.80
C GLU A 85 9.47 2.22 -18.39
N LYS A 86 9.01 2.07 -19.64
CA LYS A 86 9.07 0.78 -20.36
C LYS A 86 10.52 0.40 -20.66
N GLU A 87 11.31 1.34 -21.17
CA GLU A 87 12.71 1.11 -21.54
C GLU A 87 13.55 0.63 -20.35
N VAL A 88 13.42 1.26 -19.18
CA VAL A 88 14.18 0.82 -17.98
C VAL A 88 13.76 -0.55 -17.48
N LEU A 89 12.51 -0.97 -17.71
CA LEU A 89 12.05 -2.32 -17.36
C LEU A 89 12.62 -3.36 -18.33
N GLU A 90 12.59 -3.07 -19.64
CA GLU A 90 13.11 -3.96 -20.69
C GLU A 90 14.63 -4.15 -20.60
N THR A 91 15.36 -3.08 -20.24
CA THR A 91 16.83 -3.09 -20.16
C THR A 91 17.37 -3.55 -18.81
N PHE A 92 16.51 -3.93 -17.86
CA PHE A 92 16.90 -4.34 -16.50
C PHE A 92 17.99 -5.42 -16.47
N SER A 93 17.99 -6.38 -17.41
CA SER A 93 19.00 -7.44 -17.47
C SER A 93 20.39 -6.95 -17.90
N GLY A 94 20.47 -5.80 -18.58
CA GLY A 94 21.71 -5.23 -19.11
C GLY A 94 22.40 -4.24 -18.17
N ILE A 95 21.80 -3.90 -17.03
CA ILE A 95 22.32 -2.87 -16.14
C ILE A 95 23.65 -3.29 -15.51
N GLN A 96 24.55 -2.33 -15.41
CA GLN A 96 25.85 -2.52 -14.78
C GLN A 96 25.73 -2.19 -13.30
N TRP A 97 26.28 -3.06 -12.47
CA TRP A 97 26.23 -2.93 -11.01
C TRP A 97 27.62 -2.69 -10.45
N LYS A 98 27.69 -1.91 -9.37
CA LYS A 98 28.93 -1.70 -8.62
C LYS A 98 28.68 -1.80 -7.12
N GLU A 99 29.67 -2.33 -6.41
CA GLU A 99 29.66 -2.37 -4.95
C GLU A 99 30.01 -1.01 -4.36
N HIS A 100 29.24 -0.60 -3.37
CA HIS A 100 29.45 0.62 -2.61
C HIS A 100 29.37 0.32 -1.12
N ARG A 101 30.32 0.86 -0.34
CA ARG A 101 30.25 0.79 1.12
C ARG A 101 29.11 1.69 1.61
N MET A 102 28.19 1.14 2.41
CA MET A 102 27.03 1.90 2.90
C MET A 102 27.42 3.20 3.59
N GLY A 103 28.47 3.19 4.41
CA GLY A 103 28.97 4.34 5.14
C GLY A 103 29.70 5.38 4.30
N ASP A 104 29.90 5.16 2.99
CA ASP A 104 30.30 6.22 2.05
C ASP A 104 29.08 7.00 1.54
N LEU A 105 27.90 6.37 1.50
CA LEU A 105 26.69 6.93 0.91
C LEU A 105 25.70 7.49 1.94
N LEU A 106 25.54 6.76 3.04
CA LEU A 106 24.52 6.97 4.06
C LEU A 106 25.19 7.23 5.41
N ASP A 107 24.48 7.90 6.32
CA ASP A 107 24.85 8.00 7.73
C ASP A 107 23.63 7.85 8.65
N ARG A 108 23.89 7.56 9.92
CA ARG A 108 22.86 7.41 10.94
C ARG A 108 22.37 8.77 11.41
N VAL A 109 21.05 8.94 11.42
CA VAL A 109 20.41 10.12 11.98
C VAL A 109 20.51 10.10 13.50
N LYS A 110 20.95 11.22 14.09
CA LYS A 110 20.95 11.40 15.55
C LYS A 110 19.53 11.69 16.02
N THR A 111 19.05 10.90 16.98
CA THR A 111 17.70 11.06 17.56
C THR A 111 17.76 11.30 19.06
N ASN A 112 16.74 11.99 19.57
CA ASN A 112 16.52 12.15 21.00
C ASN A 112 16.16 10.81 21.63
N LYS A 113 16.74 10.50 22.79
CA LYS A 113 16.33 9.34 23.58
C LYS A 113 14.98 9.61 24.22
N LEU A 114 14.02 8.71 23.98
CA LEU A 114 12.70 8.77 24.60
C LEU A 114 12.63 7.84 25.81
N ALA A 115 12.08 8.33 26.93
CA ALA A 115 11.97 7.59 28.18
C ALA A 115 10.67 6.77 28.28
N TYR A 116 10.24 6.15 27.18
CA TYR A 116 9.05 5.29 27.16
C TYR A 116 9.46 3.82 27.09
N LYS A 117 8.66 2.96 27.71
CA LYS A 117 8.73 1.51 27.49
C LYS A 117 7.64 1.14 26.49
N ALA A 118 8.01 0.42 25.43
CA ALA A 118 7.09 0.06 24.35
C ALA A 118 5.79 -0.60 24.85
N LYS A 119 5.87 -1.48 25.84
CA LYS A 119 4.71 -2.17 26.43
C LYS A 119 3.69 -1.25 27.11
N ASP A 120 4.10 -0.03 27.49
CA ASP A 120 3.26 0.95 28.18
C ASP A 120 2.66 1.97 27.18
N LEU A 121 2.95 1.84 25.89
CA LEU A 121 2.48 2.73 24.83
C LEU A 121 1.26 2.16 24.10
N PRO A 122 0.35 3.02 23.62
CA PRO A 122 -0.79 2.57 22.83
C PRO A 122 -0.33 2.04 21.46
N LYS A 123 -1.06 1.03 20.97
CA LYS A 123 -0.86 0.44 19.63
C LYS A 123 -1.61 1.15 18.51
N GLU A 124 -2.52 2.04 18.89
CA GLU A 124 -3.32 2.87 17.98
C GLU A 124 -3.09 4.35 18.32
N PRO A 125 -3.16 5.26 17.34
CA PRO A 125 -2.98 6.67 17.60
C PRO A 125 -4.13 7.22 18.45
N SER A 126 -3.81 8.17 19.33
CA SER A 126 -4.77 8.93 20.13
C SER A 126 -4.47 10.42 20.06
N LYS A 127 -5.31 11.27 20.69
CA LYS A 127 -5.15 12.73 20.67
C LYS A 127 -3.76 13.20 21.09
N GLU A 128 -3.15 12.53 22.08
CA GLU A 128 -1.83 12.89 22.61
C GLU A 128 -0.70 12.01 22.04
N TYR A 129 -0.99 10.75 21.72
CA TYR A 129 -0.04 9.77 21.20
C TYR A 129 -0.25 9.62 19.69
N VAL A 130 0.29 10.55 18.91
CA VAL A 130 0.05 10.66 17.46
C VAL A 130 1.21 10.21 16.58
N LEU A 131 2.43 10.11 17.13
CA LEU A 131 3.64 9.86 16.35
C LEU A 131 4.05 8.39 16.41
N PRO A 132 4.09 7.66 15.28
CA PRO A 132 4.60 6.30 15.24
C PRO A 132 6.03 6.21 15.78
N ALA A 133 6.30 5.17 16.55
CA ALA A 133 7.54 4.97 17.27
C ALA A 133 8.22 3.66 16.82
N LEU A 134 9.37 3.80 16.16
CA LEU A 134 10.16 2.71 15.61
C LEU A 134 10.81 1.90 16.73
N THR A 135 10.53 0.61 16.70
CA THR A 135 11.13 -0.43 17.53
C THR A 135 11.77 -1.50 16.63
N SER A 136 12.47 -2.46 17.22
CA SER A 136 13.11 -3.53 16.45
C SER A 136 12.16 -4.58 15.87
N SER A 137 10.85 -4.49 16.11
CA SER A 137 9.90 -5.46 15.58
C SER A 137 9.86 -5.43 14.06
N PHE A 138 9.74 -6.60 13.42
CA PHE A 138 9.45 -6.67 11.99
C PHE A 138 7.96 -6.50 11.69
N MET A 139 7.08 -6.64 12.70
CA MET A 139 5.65 -6.38 12.57
C MET A 139 5.43 -4.89 12.30
N ASN A 140 4.53 -4.58 11.37
CA ASN A 140 4.24 -3.21 10.94
C ASN A 140 5.50 -2.36 10.66
N GLN A 141 6.55 -2.97 10.10
CA GLN A 141 7.83 -2.30 9.80
C GLN A 141 8.49 -1.64 11.04
N GLY A 142 8.18 -2.13 12.23
CA GLY A 142 8.68 -1.61 13.52
C GLY A 142 7.85 -0.50 14.14
N LEU A 143 6.81 0.00 13.47
CA LEU A 143 5.98 1.14 13.88
C LEU A 143 4.69 0.70 14.61
N ASN A 144 4.82 -0.12 15.66
CA ASN A 144 3.67 -0.71 16.36
C ASN A 144 3.10 0.15 17.50
N TYR A 145 3.79 1.22 17.87
CA TYR A 145 3.46 2.03 19.04
C TYR A 145 3.44 3.50 18.67
N TYR A 146 2.71 4.29 19.45
CA TYR A 146 2.63 5.73 19.27
C TYR A 146 3.17 6.46 20.50
N VAL A 147 3.80 7.62 20.28
CA VAL A 147 4.30 8.53 21.32
C VAL A 147 3.82 9.96 21.06
N PRO A 148 3.86 10.85 22.07
CA PRO A 148 3.68 12.28 21.83
C PRO A 148 4.80 12.85 20.95
N LYS A 149 4.47 13.87 20.14
CA LYS A 149 5.49 14.60 19.36
C LYS A 149 6.46 15.38 20.23
N SER A 150 6.02 15.81 21.43
CA SER A 150 6.84 16.61 22.34
C SER A 150 8.10 15.84 22.77
N GLY A 151 9.26 16.45 22.59
CA GLY A 151 10.57 15.87 22.92
C GLY A 151 11.11 14.84 21.91
N ALA A 152 10.30 14.38 20.97
CA ALA A 152 10.71 13.42 19.95
C ALA A 152 11.41 14.08 18.76
N THR A 153 12.42 13.40 18.20
CA THR A 153 12.96 13.75 16.89
C THR A 153 12.02 13.17 15.83
N VAL A 154 11.34 14.04 15.08
CA VAL A 154 10.46 13.62 13.99
C VAL A 154 11.30 13.40 12.73
N LEU A 155 11.19 12.20 12.17
CA LEU A 155 11.89 11.77 10.96
C LEU A 155 10.88 11.42 9.87
N LYS A 156 11.29 11.58 8.61
CA LYS A 156 10.56 11.14 7.41
C LYS A 156 11.53 11.06 6.24
N ASN A 157 11.18 10.33 5.19
CA ASN A 157 11.99 10.13 3.99
C ASN A 157 13.38 9.52 4.25
N VAL A 158 13.47 8.62 5.22
CA VAL A 158 14.72 7.95 5.62
C VAL A 158 14.54 6.43 5.63
N VAL A 159 15.63 5.68 5.68
CA VAL A 159 15.59 4.22 5.80
C VAL A 159 15.73 3.83 7.27
N SER A 160 14.84 2.99 7.78
CA SER A 160 14.93 2.42 9.14
C SER A 160 15.53 1.02 9.11
N LEU A 161 16.37 0.69 10.09
CA LEU A 161 16.83 -0.68 10.36
C LEU A 161 16.75 -1.01 11.86
N PRO A 162 16.42 -2.26 12.21
CA PRO A 162 16.58 -2.73 13.58
C PRO A 162 18.06 -2.94 13.92
N SER A 163 18.45 -2.67 15.16
CA SER A 163 19.75 -3.07 15.71
C SER A 163 19.68 -4.39 16.48
N ASN A 164 18.50 -4.81 16.94
CA ASN A 164 18.31 -6.02 17.74
C ASN A 164 16.95 -6.68 17.44
N SER A 165 16.89 -7.56 16.44
CA SER A 165 15.65 -8.17 15.92
C SER A 165 15.83 -9.64 15.57
N ASP A 166 14.73 -10.37 15.46
CA ASP A 166 14.70 -11.69 14.83
C ASP A 166 14.86 -11.60 13.31
N VAL A 167 14.44 -10.49 12.70
CA VAL A 167 14.50 -10.22 11.26
C VAL A 167 15.10 -8.83 11.02
N TYR A 168 16.23 -8.76 10.32
CA TYR A 168 17.02 -7.55 10.11
C TYR A 168 16.69 -6.84 8.79
N ARG A 169 15.39 -6.58 8.59
CA ARG A 169 14.87 -5.95 7.38
C ARG A 169 14.87 -4.43 7.50
N ALA A 170 15.39 -3.78 6.47
CA ALA A 170 15.32 -2.35 6.22
C ALA A 170 13.98 -1.96 5.58
N TYR A 171 13.48 -0.77 5.94
CA TYR A 171 12.25 -0.20 5.40
C TYR A 171 12.44 1.27 5.06
N TYR A 172 11.83 1.74 3.97
CA TYR A 172 11.77 3.16 3.66
C TYR A 172 10.57 3.81 4.35
N GLN A 173 10.82 4.80 5.21
CA GLN A 173 9.81 5.45 6.02
C GLN A 173 9.42 6.81 5.43
N LEU A 174 8.36 6.82 4.61
CA LEU A 174 7.87 8.02 3.92
C LEU A 174 7.16 9.02 4.86
N ARG A 175 6.49 8.52 5.91
CA ARG A 175 5.65 9.33 6.81
C ARG A 175 6.41 9.70 8.08
N ASP A 176 5.93 10.72 8.78
CA ASP A 176 6.46 11.14 10.08
C ASP A 176 6.49 9.97 11.08
N PHE A 177 7.65 9.76 11.70
CA PHE A 177 7.85 8.80 12.79
C PHE A 177 8.99 9.26 13.72
N THR A 178 9.27 8.50 14.78
CA THR A 178 10.47 8.69 15.60
C THR A 178 11.11 7.35 15.97
N VAL A 179 12.34 7.38 16.49
CA VAL A 179 13.03 6.17 16.96
C VAL A 179 12.84 6.03 18.46
N LEU A 180 12.28 4.90 18.90
CA LEU A 180 12.09 4.60 20.31
C LEU A 180 13.23 3.76 20.88
N SER A 181 13.44 2.55 20.34
CA SER A 181 14.41 1.61 20.91
C SER A 181 14.87 0.56 19.90
N ASP A 182 16.08 0.06 20.10
CA ASP A 182 16.65 -1.09 19.37
C ASP A 182 16.57 -1.00 17.84
N SER A 183 16.52 0.21 17.31
CA SER A 183 16.48 0.53 15.90
C SER A 183 17.13 1.89 15.66
N TYR A 184 17.38 2.20 14.39
CA TYR A 184 17.94 3.47 13.96
C TYR A 184 17.45 3.81 12.56
N ALA A 185 17.54 5.09 12.22
CA ALA A 185 17.32 5.59 10.88
C ALA A 185 18.65 5.98 10.24
N ILE A 186 18.75 5.80 8.93
CA ILE A 186 19.86 6.23 8.10
C ILE A 186 19.34 7.08 6.92
N GLU A 187 20.12 8.08 6.55
CA GLU A 187 19.85 9.00 5.46
C GLU A 187 21.12 9.22 4.64
N SER A 188 20.96 9.73 3.41
CA SER A 188 22.06 10.12 2.53
C SER A 188 22.90 11.20 3.19
N LYS A 189 24.22 11.09 3.08
CA LYS A 189 25.12 12.18 3.45
C LYS A 189 24.86 13.39 2.55
N ASP A 190 25.05 14.59 3.09
CA ASP A 190 24.94 15.84 2.33
C ASP A 190 25.84 15.88 1.09
N SER A 191 26.98 15.18 1.14
CA SER A 191 27.92 15.07 0.00
C SER A 191 27.44 14.13 -1.12
N VAL A 192 26.33 13.43 -0.94
CA VAL A 192 25.79 12.43 -1.88
C VAL A 192 24.41 12.88 -2.32
N ALA A 193 24.39 13.76 -3.31
CA ALA A 193 23.15 14.18 -3.98
C ALA A 193 22.56 13.04 -4.84
N GLY A 194 21.24 13.03 -5.00
CA GLY A 194 20.53 12.11 -5.91
C GLY A 194 19.56 11.13 -5.22
N PHE A 195 19.60 11.02 -3.90
CA PHE A 195 18.64 10.19 -3.14
C PHE A 195 17.25 10.83 -3.08
N THR A 196 16.45 10.59 -4.13
CA THR A 196 15.01 10.82 -4.13
C THR A 196 14.27 9.74 -3.32
N PRO A 197 12.98 9.92 -2.96
CA PRO A 197 12.19 8.87 -2.32
C PRO A 197 12.18 7.53 -3.07
N ASN A 198 12.15 7.57 -4.41
CA ASN A 198 12.22 6.37 -5.24
C ASN A 198 13.62 5.74 -5.20
N ALA A 199 14.68 6.55 -5.22
CA ALA A 199 16.03 6.04 -5.08
C ALA A 199 16.26 5.37 -3.71
N TYR A 200 15.74 5.95 -2.61
CA TYR A 200 15.77 5.30 -1.30
C TYR A 200 15.04 3.96 -1.31
N LEU A 201 13.84 3.91 -1.88
CA LEU A 201 13.05 2.68 -1.95
C LEU A 201 13.77 1.59 -2.78
N PHE A 202 14.41 1.97 -3.88
CA PHE A 202 15.29 1.08 -4.64
C PHE A 202 16.42 0.54 -3.75
N SER A 203 17.14 1.44 -3.06
CA SER A 203 18.26 1.06 -2.21
C SER A 203 17.86 0.15 -1.04
N VAL A 204 16.63 0.23 -0.53
CA VAL A 204 16.16 -0.69 0.52
C VAL A 204 16.25 -2.15 0.05
N SER A 205 15.90 -2.45 -1.20
CA SER A 205 16.05 -3.80 -1.76
C SER A 205 17.51 -4.23 -1.80
N CYS A 206 18.42 -3.32 -2.17
CA CYS A 206 19.86 -3.59 -2.19
C CYS A 206 20.46 -3.76 -0.78
N ILE A 207 19.98 -3.00 0.20
CA ILE A 207 20.38 -3.12 1.61
C ILE A 207 19.89 -4.47 2.17
N ASN A 208 18.65 -4.85 1.90
CA ASN A 208 18.07 -6.09 2.39
C ASN A 208 18.79 -7.34 1.89
N LYS A 209 19.42 -7.30 0.69
CA LYS A 209 20.29 -8.38 0.21
C LYS A 209 21.46 -8.71 1.15
N VAL A 210 21.88 -7.77 2.01
CA VAL A 210 23.03 -7.97 2.92
C VAL A 210 22.69 -7.84 4.40
N THR A 211 21.48 -7.39 4.76
CA THR A 211 21.03 -7.27 6.15
C THR A 211 19.97 -8.29 6.53
N ASP A 212 19.07 -8.67 5.62
CA ASP A 212 17.97 -9.60 5.89
C ASP A 212 18.36 -11.05 5.55
N LEU A 213 19.55 -11.45 6.03
CA LEU A 213 20.08 -12.78 5.77
C LEU A 213 19.54 -13.78 6.80
N PRO A 214 19.22 -15.03 6.41
CA PRO A 214 18.76 -16.08 7.33
C PRO A 214 19.73 -16.42 8.46
N ILE A 215 21.00 -16.05 8.30
CA ILE A 215 22.02 -16.21 9.33
C ILE A 215 21.82 -15.26 10.51
N TYR A 216 21.18 -14.10 10.29
CA TYR A 216 20.98 -13.11 11.32
C TYR A 216 19.71 -13.37 12.11
N SER A 217 19.79 -13.18 13.41
CA SER A 217 18.69 -13.37 14.35
C SER A 217 19.00 -12.67 15.67
N TYR A 218 18.08 -12.75 16.63
CA TYR A 218 18.35 -12.28 17.99
C TYR A 218 19.60 -12.92 18.61
N LYS A 219 19.90 -14.18 18.28
CA LYS A 219 21.08 -14.91 18.77
C LYS A 219 22.35 -14.57 17.98
N ASN A 220 22.23 -14.43 16.66
CA ASN A 220 23.34 -14.07 15.78
C ASN A 220 23.10 -12.69 15.17
N LYS A 221 23.51 -11.64 15.90
CA LYS A 221 23.10 -10.27 15.60
C LYS A 221 23.85 -9.70 14.39
N LEU A 222 23.14 -8.98 13.52
CA LEU A 222 23.76 -8.12 12.48
C LEU A 222 24.69 -7.06 13.09
N GLY A 223 24.32 -6.55 14.26
CA GLY A 223 24.94 -5.40 14.91
C GLY A 223 24.27 -4.07 14.55
N GLY A 224 24.73 -3.00 15.18
CA GLY A 224 24.27 -1.63 14.91
C GLY A 224 25.02 -0.97 13.75
N TRP A 225 24.80 0.34 13.58
CA TRP A 225 25.37 1.14 12.48
C TRP A 225 26.89 1.01 12.32
N ASN A 226 27.65 0.84 13.42
CA ASN A 226 29.10 0.67 13.34
C ASN A 226 29.56 -0.56 12.55
N ILE A 227 28.71 -1.58 12.44
CA ILE A 227 28.95 -2.77 11.60
C ILE A 227 28.31 -2.56 10.23
N VAL A 228 27.04 -2.14 10.20
CA VAL A 228 26.25 -2.03 8.96
C VAL A 228 26.86 -1.04 7.98
N LYS A 229 27.45 0.07 8.45
CA LYS A 229 28.11 1.06 7.59
C LYS A 229 29.27 0.50 6.76
N ASN A 230 29.80 -0.67 7.12
CA ASN A 230 30.91 -1.30 6.39
C ASN A 230 30.44 -2.35 5.38
N LYS A 231 29.14 -2.65 5.31
CA LYS A 231 28.61 -3.57 4.31
C LYS A 231 28.65 -2.95 2.92
N LEU A 232 28.87 -3.81 1.93
CA LEU A 232 28.83 -3.46 0.52
C LEU A 232 27.42 -3.72 0.00
N ILE A 233 26.83 -2.73 -0.65
CA ILE A 233 25.58 -2.86 -1.38
C ILE A 233 25.84 -2.65 -2.86
N GLN A 234 25.09 -3.35 -3.72
CA GLN A 234 25.16 -3.17 -5.17
C GLN A 234 24.15 -2.11 -5.62
N LEU A 235 24.61 -1.09 -6.33
CA LEU A 235 23.77 -0.08 -6.96
C LEU A 235 24.08 0.00 -8.46
N PRO A 236 23.10 0.38 -9.30
CA PRO A 236 23.33 0.56 -10.73
C PRO A 236 24.26 1.73 -10.98
N ILE A 237 25.06 1.63 -12.04
CA ILE A 237 25.99 2.69 -12.47
C ILE A 237 25.70 3.17 -13.88
N ASP A 238 25.93 4.46 -14.10
CA ASP A 238 25.83 5.11 -15.39
C ASP A 238 27.09 4.87 -16.25
N SER A 239 27.08 5.37 -17.48
CA SER A 239 28.23 5.31 -18.40
C SER A 239 29.48 6.04 -17.88
N SER A 240 29.32 6.93 -16.89
CA SER A 240 30.41 7.62 -16.19
C SER A 240 30.89 6.88 -14.93
N ASN A 241 30.42 5.65 -14.70
CA ASN A 241 30.77 4.81 -13.54
C ASN A 241 30.38 5.44 -12.19
N LYS A 242 29.38 6.32 -12.19
CA LYS A 242 28.73 6.90 -11.01
C LYS A 242 27.39 6.20 -10.75
N ILE A 243 26.85 6.34 -9.55
CA ILE A 243 25.54 5.75 -9.23
C ILE A 243 24.47 6.36 -10.13
N ASP A 244 23.70 5.51 -10.81
CA ASP A 244 22.62 5.92 -11.69
C ASP A 244 21.32 6.15 -10.89
N PHE A 245 21.26 7.30 -10.22
CA PHE A 245 20.09 7.68 -9.42
C PHE A 245 18.83 7.91 -10.26
N GLU A 246 18.97 8.32 -11.53
CA GLU A 246 17.82 8.53 -12.40
C GLU A 246 17.21 7.19 -12.79
N TYR A 247 18.03 6.21 -13.19
CA TYR A 247 17.55 4.84 -13.41
C TYR A 247 16.84 4.28 -12.17
N MET A 248 17.44 4.41 -10.98
CA MET A 248 16.81 3.95 -9.73
C MET A 248 15.43 4.60 -9.50
N LYS A 249 15.31 5.90 -9.81
CA LYS A 249 14.09 6.68 -9.66
C LYS A 249 13.00 6.24 -10.65
N VAL A 250 13.33 6.16 -11.94
CA VAL A 250 12.39 5.80 -13.02
C VAL A 250 11.98 4.33 -12.88
N PHE A 251 12.92 3.42 -12.67
CA PHE A 251 12.61 2.00 -12.48
C PHE A 251 11.65 1.78 -11.30
N THR A 252 11.92 2.42 -10.17
CA THR A 252 11.03 2.31 -9.00
C THR A 252 9.65 2.91 -9.27
N GLN A 253 9.57 4.00 -10.05
CA GLN A 253 8.30 4.57 -10.45
C GLN A 253 7.50 3.60 -11.33
N ALA A 254 8.15 2.98 -12.32
CA ALA A 254 7.55 1.98 -13.19
C ALA A 254 7.01 0.78 -12.39
N ILE A 255 7.80 0.25 -11.43
CA ILE A 255 7.36 -0.83 -10.54
C ILE A 255 6.15 -0.40 -9.69
N LYS A 256 6.14 0.82 -9.14
CA LYS A 256 4.98 1.34 -8.39
C LYS A 256 3.72 1.38 -9.25
N LYS A 257 3.82 1.86 -10.50
CA LYS A 257 2.72 1.90 -11.46
C LYS A 257 2.18 0.49 -11.77
N LEU A 258 3.08 -0.46 -12.00
CA LEU A 258 2.70 -1.87 -12.23
C LEU A 258 1.97 -2.47 -11.02
N VAL A 259 2.46 -2.21 -9.81
CA VAL A 259 1.86 -2.75 -8.57
C VAL A 259 0.50 -2.11 -8.26
N ILE A 260 0.34 -0.82 -8.53
CA ILE A 260 -0.91 -0.11 -8.19
C ILE A 260 -2.00 -0.28 -9.24
N LYS A 261 -1.64 -0.68 -10.47
CA LYS A 261 -2.55 -0.80 -11.62
C LYS A 261 -3.85 -1.54 -11.29
N ASP A 262 -3.76 -2.74 -10.73
CA ASP A 262 -4.96 -3.55 -10.44
C ASP A 262 -5.86 -2.91 -9.39
N VAL A 263 -5.27 -2.16 -8.44
CA VAL A 263 -6.01 -1.41 -7.41
C VAL A 263 -6.72 -0.21 -8.03
N VAL A 264 -6.08 0.49 -8.98
CA VAL A 264 -6.70 1.61 -9.71
C VAL A 264 -7.83 1.11 -10.59
N LEU A 265 -7.61 0.05 -11.38
CA LEU A 265 -8.64 -0.55 -12.23
C LEU A 265 -9.87 -0.98 -11.41
N TYR A 266 -9.65 -1.57 -10.25
CA TYR A 266 -10.73 -1.87 -9.30
C TYR A 266 -11.48 -0.62 -8.84
N ALA A 267 -10.77 0.44 -8.45
CA ALA A 267 -11.38 1.70 -8.03
C ALA A 267 -12.15 2.39 -9.18
N ASP A 268 -11.68 2.30 -10.42
CA ASP A 268 -12.36 2.87 -11.58
C ASP A 268 -13.60 2.06 -11.99
N GLU A 269 -13.56 0.72 -11.90
CA GLU A 269 -14.75 -0.14 -12.07
C GLU A 269 -15.84 0.27 -11.08
N LYS A 270 -15.48 0.53 -9.82
CA LYS A 270 -16.40 1.05 -8.81
C LYS A 270 -17.09 2.35 -9.25
N ILE A 271 -16.34 3.33 -9.77
CA ILE A 271 -16.90 4.60 -10.25
C ILE A 271 -17.87 4.35 -11.41
N SER A 272 -17.52 3.45 -12.33
CA SER A 272 -18.36 3.12 -13.49
C SER A 272 -19.69 2.48 -13.07
N VAL A 273 -19.64 1.45 -12.22
CA VAL A 273 -20.84 0.77 -11.71
C VAL A 273 -21.72 1.74 -10.91
N ALA A 274 -21.13 2.63 -10.11
CA ALA A 274 -21.87 3.66 -9.37
C ALA A 274 -22.64 4.60 -10.31
N LYS A 275 -22.01 5.06 -11.39
CA LYS A 275 -22.64 5.90 -12.41
C LYS A 275 -23.77 5.17 -13.12
N GLU A 276 -23.58 3.89 -13.48
CA GLU A 276 -24.61 3.09 -14.14
C GLU A 276 -25.83 2.86 -13.25
N VAL A 277 -25.64 2.55 -11.96
CA VAL A 277 -26.74 2.36 -11.00
C VAL A 277 -27.52 3.65 -10.78
N VAL A 278 -26.83 4.79 -10.64
CA VAL A 278 -27.49 6.11 -10.49
C VAL A 278 -28.30 6.46 -11.75
N ASN A 279 -27.71 6.30 -12.93
CA ASN A 279 -28.40 6.54 -14.20
C ASN A 279 -29.60 5.60 -14.39
N THR A 280 -29.45 4.33 -13.99
CA THR A 280 -30.52 3.33 -14.08
C THR A 280 -31.64 3.65 -13.10
N LYS A 281 -31.33 4.04 -11.87
CA LYS A 281 -32.31 4.46 -10.86
C LYS A 281 -33.09 5.71 -11.31
N GLN A 282 -32.38 6.72 -11.82
CA GLN A 282 -33.01 7.91 -12.41
C GLN A 282 -33.91 7.56 -13.60
N LYS A 283 -33.48 6.63 -14.46
CA LYS A 283 -34.31 6.15 -15.58
C LYS A 283 -35.57 5.43 -15.09
N TYR A 284 -35.47 4.57 -14.07
CA TYR A 284 -36.64 3.88 -13.50
C TYR A 284 -37.59 4.84 -12.77
N GLU A 285 -37.08 5.81 -12.02
CA GLU A 285 -37.89 6.85 -11.37
C GLU A 285 -38.64 7.69 -12.40
N ARG A 286 -37.96 8.10 -13.48
CA ARG A 286 -38.57 8.83 -14.59
C ARG A 286 -39.67 8.04 -15.32
N ILE A 287 -39.43 6.75 -15.61
CA ILE A 287 -40.43 5.87 -16.23
C ILE A 287 -41.66 5.69 -15.32
N ASN A 288 -41.47 5.61 -14.00
CA ASN A 288 -42.57 5.49 -13.06
C ASN A 288 -43.37 6.80 -12.94
N GLU A 289 -42.72 7.96 -12.96
CA GLU A 289 -43.39 9.26 -13.00
C GLU A 289 -44.19 9.47 -14.29
N ASP A 290 -43.61 9.13 -15.44
CA ASP A 290 -44.29 9.21 -16.74
C ASP A 290 -45.45 8.19 -16.84
N GLY A 291 -45.29 7.00 -16.25
CA GLY A 291 -46.37 5.99 -16.18
C GLY A 291 -47.54 6.42 -15.28
N LEU A 292 -47.24 7.08 -14.17
CA LEU A 292 -48.25 7.63 -13.25
C LEU A 292 -48.95 8.86 -13.85
N SER A 293 -48.25 9.70 -14.60
CA SER A 293 -48.85 10.87 -15.28
C SER A 293 -49.80 10.45 -16.40
N ASN A 294 -49.42 9.47 -17.22
CA ASN A 294 -50.27 8.93 -18.28
C ASN A 294 -51.53 8.27 -17.73
N ALA A 295 -51.42 7.50 -16.64
CA ALA A 295 -52.59 6.91 -15.97
C ALA A 295 -53.54 7.97 -15.37
N ALA A 296 -53.00 9.11 -14.93
CA ALA A 296 -53.80 10.23 -14.44
C ALA A 296 -54.49 11.00 -15.57
N GLU A 297 -53.87 11.15 -16.75
CA GLU A 297 -54.50 11.74 -17.93
C GLU A 297 -55.61 10.85 -18.52
N ASP A 298 -55.39 9.54 -18.61
CA ASP A 298 -56.42 8.58 -19.05
C ASP A 298 -57.62 8.58 -18.10
N SER A 299 -57.42 8.80 -16.79
CA SER A 299 -58.52 8.90 -15.82
C SER A 299 -59.40 10.15 -15.97
N LYS A 300 -58.89 11.22 -16.59
CA LYS A 300 -59.65 12.46 -16.88
C LYS A 300 -60.55 12.33 -18.11
N ALA A 301 -60.34 11.31 -18.95
CA ALA A 301 -61.20 11.03 -20.11
C ALA A 301 -62.49 10.28 -19.75
N TYR A 302 -62.65 9.86 -18.48
CA TYR A 302 -63.79 9.10 -17.97
C TYR A 302 -64.70 9.87 -16.98
N TYR A 303 -64.54 11.20 -16.87
CA TYR A 303 -65.42 12.09 -16.13
C TYR A 303 -65.90 13.27 -16.97
#